data_AF-A0A351Z5U3-F1
#
_entry.id   AF-A0A351Z5U3-F1
#
_cell.length_a   1.000
_cell.length_b   1.000
_cell.length_c   1.000
_cell.angle_alpha   90.00
_cell.angle_beta   90.00
_cell.angle_gamma   90.00
#
_symmetry.space_group_name_H-M   'P 1'
#
loop_
_entity.id
_entity.type
_entity.pdbx_description
1 polymer ?
#
loop_
_entity_poly.entity_id
_entity_poly.type
_entity_poly.pdbx_seq_one_letter_code
_entity_poly.pdbx_strand_id
1 'polypeptide(L)'
;RECANWIREKTELRQSSSLLPQSAYLIRQIETARSRIITGNCPLTTDGLGLAPGNQFSLIQCTETPEEVELFAAWYESLWNAMPASEHAKEKMLAHLQEYSDHHAAAVIYYQVLFQLFKARGDELDEERIVKSATGIKNTVVWKKLFKFQRDGVVGAIEKLERFGGCIIADSVGLGKTFEALAIIKYYELRNDRVLVLAPKRLRDNWTLYKTNDRRNVLSADRLNYDVLNHTDLSRDSGSSGDIDLANVNWGNYDLVVIDESHNFRNKTTHRDRESR
;
A
#
# COMPACT_ATOMS: atom_id res chain seq x y z
N ARG A 1 19.57 -19.32 15.86
CA ARG A 1 20.86 -19.60 16.55
C ARG A 1 21.05 -21.09 16.83
N GLU A 2 20.10 -21.77 17.49
CA GLU A 2 20.20 -23.22 17.78
C GLU A 2 20.39 -24.10 16.52
N CYS A 3 19.58 -23.86 15.47
CA CYS A 3 19.71 -24.57 14.19
C CYS A 3 21.11 -24.43 13.57
N ALA A 4 21.69 -23.21 13.56
CA ALA A 4 23.03 -22.96 13.05
C ALA A 4 24.12 -23.70 13.86
N ASN A 5 23.96 -23.78 15.19
CA ASN A 5 24.89 -24.54 16.03
C ASN A 5 24.78 -26.04 15.77
N TRP A 6 23.56 -26.58 15.64
CA TRP A 6 23.33 -27.97 15.31
C TRP A 6 23.96 -28.35 13.96
N ILE A 7 23.78 -27.53 12.92
CA ILE A 7 24.43 -27.72 11.62
C ILE A 7 25.95 -27.72 11.77
N ARG A 8 26.50 -26.77 12.53
CA ARG A 8 27.96 -26.66 12.71
C ARG A 8 28.55 -27.94 13.33
N GLU A 9 27.94 -28.44 14.40
CA GLU A 9 28.51 -29.51 15.23
C GLU A 9 28.15 -30.92 14.75
N LYS A 10 26.94 -31.12 14.20
CA LYS A 10 26.36 -32.46 14.05
C LYS A 10 25.99 -32.86 12.61
N THR A 11 26.21 -32.00 11.62
CA THR A 11 25.82 -32.31 10.24
C THR A 11 27.00 -32.29 9.26
N GLU A 12 27.00 -33.25 8.34
CA GLU A 12 27.70 -33.15 7.06
C GLU A 12 26.69 -32.62 6.04
N LEU A 13 27.11 -31.72 5.17
CA LEU A 13 26.23 -31.08 4.20
C LEU A 13 26.81 -31.17 2.80
N ARG A 14 25.99 -31.64 1.86
CA ARG A 14 26.27 -31.63 0.42
C ARG A 14 25.22 -30.81 -0.34
N GLN A 15 25.65 -30.14 -1.39
CA GLN A 15 24.79 -29.29 -2.21
C GLN A 15 24.62 -29.86 -3.61
N SER A 16 23.36 -29.98 -4.04
CA SER A 16 23.01 -30.35 -5.42
C SER A 16 23.06 -29.15 -6.35
N SER A 17 23.49 -29.35 -7.59
CA SER A 17 23.36 -28.36 -8.67
C SER A 17 21.93 -28.26 -9.23
N SER A 18 21.11 -29.29 -9.00
CA SER A 18 19.71 -29.34 -9.42
C SER A 18 18.75 -29.51 -8.25
N LEU A 19 17.50 -29.12 -8.44
CA LEU A 19 16.43 -29.39 -7.48
C LEU A 19 16.30 -30.90 -7.23
N LEU A 20 16.22 -31.28 -5.95
CA LEU A 20 15.93 -32.65 -5.56
C LEU A 20 14.42 -32.87 -5.69
N PRO A 21 13.98 -33.94 -6.40
CA PRO A 21 12.57 -34.13 -6.72
C PRO A 21 11.71 -34.57 -5.53
N GLN A 22 12.34 -35.10 -4.48
CA GLN A 22 11.66 -35.61 -3.29
C GLN A 22 12.54 -35.53 -2.05
N SER A 23 11.91 -35.55 -0.88
CA SER A 23 12.60 -35.62 0.41
C SER A 23 12.71 -37.07 0.87
N ALA A 24 13.83 -37.41 1.50
CA ALA A 24 14.05 -38.71 2.09
C ALA A 24 14.77 -38.56 3.44
N TYR A 25 14.27 -39.27 4.46
CA TYR A 25 14.90 -39.38 5.77
C TYR A 25 15.25 -40.83 6.03
N LEU A 26 16.55 -41.13 6.13
CA LEU A 26 17.07 -42.40 6.62
C LEU A 26 17.42 -42.24 8.10
N ILE A 27 16.78 -43.02 8.95
CA ILE A 27 17.02 -43.01 10.40
C ILE A 27 17.55 -44.39 10.79
N ARG A 28 18.80 -44.44 11.25
CA ARG A 28 19.45 -45.65 11.79
C ARG A 28 19.60 -45.52 13.30
N GLN A 29 19.04 -46.46 14.06
CA GLN A 29 19.28 -46.57 15.51
C GLN A 29 20.26 -47.70 15.77
N ILE A 30 21.38 -47.38 16.45
CA ILE A 30 22.47 -48.32 16.72
C ILE A 30 22.09 -49.33 17.82
N GLU A 31 21.25 -48.93 18.78
CA GLU A 31 20.95 -49.73 19.99
C GLU A 31 19.61 -50.49 19.94
N THR A 32 18.69 -50.05 19.10
CA THR A 32 17.38 -50.68 18.90
C THR A 32 17.20 -50.86 17.41
N ALA A 33 17.03 -52.08 16.92
CA ALA A 33 16.96 -52.46 15.51
C ALA A 33 15.77 -51.88 14.70
N ARG A 34 15.35 -50.65 14.98
CA ARG A 34 14.26 -49.91 14.34
C ARG A 34 14.85 -48.83 13.43
N SER A 35 15.52 -49.27 12.38
CA SER A 35 15.87 -48.38 11.28
C SER A 35 14.63 -48.16 10.43
N ARG A 36 14.44 -46.93 9.94
CA ARG A 36 13.28 -46.58 9.12
C ARG A 36 13.62 -45.55 8.06
N ILE A 37 12.84 -45.56 7.00
CA ILE A 37 12.98 -44.64 5.89
C ILE A 37 11.65 -43.96 5.62
N ILE A 38 11.67 -42.64 5.55
CA ILE A 38 10.51 -41.83 5.22
C ILE A 38 10.81 -41.11 3.91
N THR A 39 10.01 -41.31 2.87
CA THR A 39 10.19 -40.66 1.56
C THR A 39 8.89 -40.07 1.06
N GLY A 40 8.98 -38.94 0.35
CA GLY A 40 7.83 -38.27 -0.27
C GLY A 40 7.92 -36.75 -0.15
N ASN A 41 6.75 -36.11 -0.12
CA ASN A 41 6.64 -34.65 0.01
C ASN A 41 6.74 -34.19 1.47
N CYS A 42 7.89 -34.46 2.09
CA CYS A 42 8.18 -34.09 3.48
C CYS A 42 9.47 -33.27 3.60
N PRO A 43 9.58 -32.10 2.95
CA PRO A 43 10.79 -31.27 3.04
C PRO A 43 11.07 -30.81 4.49
N LEU A 44 12.33 -30.50 4.80
CA LEU A 44 12.77 -30.04 6.11
C LEU A 44 12.31 -28.58 6.36
N THR A 45 11.01 -28.44 6.53
CA THR A 45 10.22 -27.20 6.61
C THR A 45 9.08 -27.42 7.61
N THR A 46 8.45 -26.37 8.11
CA THR A 46 7.40 -26.50 9.13
C THR A 46 6.18 -27.29 8.64
N ASP A 47 5.79 -27.13 7.38
CA ASP A 47 4.68 -27.88 6.78
C ASP A 47 5.09 -29.30 6.39
N GLY A 48 6.28 -29.50 5.83
CA GLY A 48 6.80 -30.84 5.53
C GLY A 48 7.03 -31.72 6.76
N LEU A 49 7.27 -31.11 7.93
CA LEU A 49 7.36 -31.80 9.24
C LEU A 49 6.01 -31.91 9.96
N GLY A 50 4.92 -31.40 9.37
CA GLY A 50 3.57 -31.47 9.95
C GLY A 50 3.30 -30.52 11.12
N LEU A 51 4.14 -29.50 11.33
CA LEU A 51 3.94 -28.45 12.35
C LEU A 51 3.02 -27.33 11.86
N ALA A 52 3.01 -27.09 10.55
CA ALA A 52 2.11 -26.15 9.88
C ALA A 52 1.25 -26.90 8.84
N PRO A 53 0.07 -26.36 8.46
CA PRO A 53 -0.72 -26.92 7.37
C PRO A 53 0.09 -26.96 6.06
N GLY A 54 0.17 -28.12 5.42
CA GLY A 54 0.89 -28.34 4.17
C GLY A 54 0.00 -28.86 3.04
N ASN A 55 0.62 -29.29 1.94
CA ASN A 55 -0.08 -29.85 0.79
C ASN A 55 -0.80 -31.17 1.15
N GLN A 56 -2.14 -31.13 1.14
CA GLN A 56 -2.98 -32.26 1.54
C GLN A 56 -3.04 -33.40 0.49
N PHE A 57 -2.58 -33.17 -0.74
CA PHE A 57 -2.65 -34.14 -1.84
C PHE A 57 -1.36 -34.94 -2.06
N SER A 58 -0.40 -34.87 -1.13
CA SER A 58 0.86 -35.57 -1.28
C SER A 58 0.93 -36.91 -0.57
N LEU A 59 1.69 -37.86 -1.13
CA LEU A 59 1.96 -39.16 -0.53
C LEU A 59 3.31 -39.14 0.21
N ILE A 60 3.30 -39.63 1.44
CA ILE A 60 4.50 -39.92 2.23
C ILE A 60 4.47 -41.41 2.55
N GLN A 61 5.58 -42.10 2.30
CA GLN A 61 5.74 -43.53 2.59
C GLN A 61 6.76 -43.70 3.72
N CYS A 62 6.52 -44.67 4.60
CA CYS A 62 7.43 -45.05 5.67
C CYS A 62 7.66 -46.56 5.63
N THR A 63 8.92 -46.97 5.58
CA THR A 63 9.34 -48.37 5.55
C THR A 63 10.24 -48.68 6.73
N GLU A 64 9.96 -49.79 7.41
CA GLU A 64 10.70 -50.25 8.60
C GLU A 64 11.26 -51.68 8.41
N THR A 65 10.97 -52.31 7.27
CA THR A 65 11.45 -53.67 6.94
C THR A 65 12.97 -53.65 6.74
N PRO A 66 13.76 -54.49 7.45
CA PRO A 66 15.23 -54.44 7.39
C PRO A 66 15.80 -54.55 5.97
N GLU A 67 15.26 -55.46 5.15
CA GLU A 67 15.72 -55.68 3.78
C GLU A 67 15.50 -54.45 2.88
N GLU A 68 14.32 -53.83 3.01
CA GLU A 68 13.98 -52.62 2.25
C GLU A 68 14.80 -51.42 2.72
N VAL A 69 15.00 -51.29 4.03
CA VAL A 69 15.83 -50.23 4.62
C VAL A 69 17.27 -50.31 4.10
N GLU A 70 17.87 -51.50 4.04
CA GLU A 70 19.23 -51.64 3.52
C GLU A 70 19.33 -51.36 2.03
N LEU A 71 18.34 -51.75 1.23
CA LEU A 71 18.29 -51.42 -0.20
C LEU A 71 18.29 -49.90 -0.42
N PHE A 72 17.42 -49.18 0.29
CA PHE A 72 17.34 -47.73 0.18
C PHE A 72 18.55 -47.03 0.80
N ALA A 73 19.15 -47.57 1.87
CA ALA A 73 20.36 -47.01 2.45
C ALA A 73 21.53 -47.09 1.45
N ALA A 74 21.69 -48.22 0.76
CA ALA A 74 22.70 -48.35 -0.30
C ALA A 74 22.47 -47.35 -1.44
N TRP A 75 21.20 -47.15 -1.85
CA TRP A 75 20.82 -46.12 -2.82
C TRP A 75 21.16 -44.70 -2.33
N TYR A 76 20.84 -44.36 -1.08
CA TYR A 76 21.14 -43.06 -0.48
C TYR A 76 22.65 -42.81 -0.42
N GLU A 77 23.44 -43.78 0.04
CA GLU A 77 24.90 -43.68 0.10
C GLU A 77 25.52 -43.53 -1.28
N SER A 78 24.99 -44.23 -2.29
CA SER A 78 25.44 -44.06 -3.68
C SER A 78 25.19 -42.64 -4.18
N LEU A 79 24.00 -42.09 -3.94
CA LEU A 79 23.69 -40.71 -4.27
C LEU A 79 24.57 -39.74 -3.51
N TRP A 80 24.70 -39.91 -2.20
CA TRP A 80 25.52 -39.06 -1.33
C TRP A 80 26.95 -38.98 -1.85
N ASN A 81 27.56 -40.11 -2.15
CA ASN A 81 28.94 -40.21 -2.64
C ASN A 81 29.12 -39.70 -4.08
N ALA A 82 28.08 -39.74 -4.91
CA ALA A 82 28.10 -39.17 -6.26
C ALA A 82 27.99 -37.63 -6.28
N MET A 83 27.57 -37.01 -5.16
CA MET A 83 27.48 -35.56 -5.07
C MET A 83 28.86 -34.91 -5.12
N PRO A 84 29.03 -33.78 -5.85
CA PRO A 84 30.29 -33.08 -5.91
C PRO A 84 30.74 -32.63 -4.52
N ALA A 85 32.06 -32.62 -4.30
CA ALA A 85 32.64 -32.08 -3.07
C ALA A 85 32.19 -30.63 -2.89
N SER A 86 31.38 -30.39 -1.88
CA SER A 86 30.75 -29.10 -1.62
C SER A 86 31.55 -28.35 -0.57
N GLU A 87 32.80 -28.05 -0.91
CA GLU A 87 33.87 -27.60 0.01
C GLU A 87 33.50 -26.35 0.83
N HIS A 88 32.47 -25.59 0.42
CA HIS A 88 31.99 -24.40 1.13
C HIS A 88 30.47 -24.35 1.31
N ALA A 89 29.72 -25.41 0.99
CA ALA A 89 28.26 -25.36 1.06
C ALA A 89 27.76 -25.20 2.49
N LYS A 90 28.42 -25.86 3.45
CA LYS A 90 28.09 -25.74 4.88
C LYS A 90 28.31 -24.31 5.37
N GLU A 91 29.44 -23.70 5.00
CA GLU A 91 29.76 -22.32 5.36
C GLU A 91 28.77 -21.33 4.75
N LYS A 92 28.44 -21.50 3.47
CA LYS A 92 27.45 -20.66 2.78
C LYS A 92 26.07 -20.74 3.43
N MET A 93 25.61 -21.95 3.78
CA MET A 93 24.33 -22.12 4.49
C MET A 93 24.36 -21.44 5.87
N LEU A 94 25.45 -21.61 6.63
CA LEU A 94 25.61 -20.96 7.93
C LEU A 94 25.63 -19.43 7.81
N ALA A 95 26.28 -18.88 6.78
CA ALA A 95 26.31 -17.44 6.52
C ALA A 95 24.90 -16.88 6.24
N HIS A 96 24.10 -17.56 5.42
CA HIS A 96 22.71 -17.15 5.17
C HIS A 96 21.84 -17.23 6.43
N LEU A 97 21.97 -18.30 7.22
CA LEU A 97 21.24 -18.41 8.49
C LEU A 97 21.61 -17.29 9.47
N GLN A 98 22.88 -16.88 9.46
CA GLN A 98 23.34 -15.76 10.28
C GLN A 98 22.72 -14.45 9.80
N GLU A 99 22.82 -14.14 8.51
CA GLU A 99 22.24 -12.94 7.88
C GLU A 99 20.73 -12.78 8.19
N TYR A 100 19.96 -13.87 8.13
CA TYR A 100 18.54 -13.86 8.46
C TYR A 100 18.25 -13.70 9.96
N SER A 101 19.17 -14.12 10.82
CA SER A 101 19.02 -14.04 12.28
C SER A 101 19.59 -12.77 12.89
N ASP A 102 20.40 -12.03 12.13
CA ASP A 102 21.06 -10.82 12.60
C ASP A 102 20.05 -9.68 12.80
N HIS A 103 20.37 -8.81 13.77
CA HIS A 103 19.55 -7.65 14.02
C HIS A 103 19.75 -6.61 12.93
N HIS A 104 18.67 -6.30 12.24
CA HIS A 104 18.61 -5.19 11.30
C HIS A 104 18.09 -3.93 11.99
N ALA A 105 18.59 -2.76 11.60
CA ALA A 105 18.07 -1.50 12.10
C ALA A 105 16.57 -1.38 11.74
N ALA A 106 15.73 -0.98 12.70
CA ALA A 106 14.29 -0.85 12.49
C ALA A 106 13.92 0.04 11.29
N ALA A 107 14.73 1.09 11.05
CA ALA A 107 14.58 1.97 9.89
C ALA A 107 14.72 1.22 8.56
N VAL A 108 15.68 0.29 8.45
CA VAL A 108 15.89 -0.49 7.22
C VAL A 108 14.67 -1.37 6.95
N ILE A 109 14.15 -2.04 7.98
CA ILE A 109 12.93 -2.86 7.86
C ILE A 109 11.76 -1.98 7.41
N TYR A 110 11.57 -0.81 8.04
CA TYR A 110 10.53 0.14 7.67
C TYR A 110 10.64 0.57 6.20
N TYR A 111 11.84 0.98 5.75
CA TYR A 111 12.05 1.39 4.36
C TYR A 111 11.85 0.24 3.37
N GLN A 112 12.25 -0.98 3.71
CA GLN A 112 12.01 -2.16 2.86
C GLN A 112 10.51 -2.49 2.74
N VAL A 113 9.76 -2.37 3.84
CA VAL A 113 8.30 -2.54 3.82
C VAL A 113 7.66 -1.47 2.94
N LEU A 114 8.04 -0.19 3.11
CA LEU A 114 7.54 0.88 2.25
C LEU A 114 7.91 0.62 0.78
N PHE A 115 9.16 0.28 0.51
CA PHE A 115 9.61 -0.04 -0.85
C PHE A 115 8.74 -1.13 -1.46
N GLN A 116 8.54 -2.25 -0.77
CA GLN A 116 7.75 -3.37 -1.31
C GLN A 116 6.26 -3.00 -1.46
N LEU A 117 5.70 -2.22 -0.53
CA LEU A 117 4.31 -1.75 -0.58
C LEU A 117 4.08 -0.81 -1.77
N PHE A 118 5.03 0.06 -2.05
CA PHE A 118 4.92 1.07 -3.10
C PHE A 118 5.52 0.62 -4.44
N LYS A 119 6.33 -0.44 -4.48
CA LYS A 119 6.91 -1.00 -5.70
C LYS A 119 5.85 -1.40 -6.72
N ALA A 120 4.72 -1.96 -6.26
CA ALA A 120 3.59 -2.30 -7.12
C ALA A 120 2.82 -1.06 -7.63
N ARG A 121 2.93 0.07 -6.94
CA ARG A 121 2.32 1.36 -7.33
C ARG A 121 3.23 2.22 -8.20
N GLY A 122 4.44 1.74 -8.51
CA GLY A 122 5.50 2.49 -9.19
C GLY A 122 5.10 3.10 -10.54
N ASP A 123 4.03 2.60 -11.16
CA ASP A 123 3.50 3.08 -12.45
C ASP A 123 2.05 3.61 -12.39
N GLU A 124 1.43 3.64 -11.20
CA GLU A 124 0.02 4.07 -11.08
C GLU A 124 -0.14 5.59 -10.94
N LEU A 125 0.90 6.31 -10.51
CA LEU A 125 0.90 7.78 -10.41
C LEU A 125 1.70 8.43 -11.54
N ASP A 126 1.64 7.88 -12.75
CA ASP A 126 2.17 8.58 -13.90
C ASP A 126 1.33 9.85 -14.14
N GLU A 127 1.91 11.01 -13.85
CA GLU A 127 1.27 12.31 -14.00
C GLU A 127 0.68 12.48 -15.42
N GLU A 128 1.26 11.85 -16.45
CA GLU A 128 0.79 11.93 -17.83
C GLU A 128 -0.42 11.05 -18.13
N ARG A 129 -0.60 9.95 -17.37
CA ARG A 129 -1.69 9.00 -17.57
C ARG A 129 -2.97 9.41 -16.86
N ILE A 130 -2.84 10.00 -15.66
CA ILE A 130 -4.00 10.43 -14.84
C ILE A 130 -4.46 11.82 -15.25
N VAL A 131 -3.54 12.77 -15.35
CA VAL A 131 -3.88 14.12 -15.78
C VAL A 131 -3.85 14.11 -17.29
N LYS A 132 -5.03 14.17 -17.92
CA LYS A 132 -5.13 14.32 -19.37
C LYS A 132 -4.30 15.53 -19.78
N SER A 133 -3.09 15.31 -20.30
CA SER A 133 -2.14 16.36 -20.67
C SER A 133 -2.76 17.41 -21.59
N ALA A 134 -3.78 17.01 -22.35
CA ALA A 134 -4.61 17.86 -23.20
C ALA A 134 -5.45 18.93 -22.46
N THR A 135 -5.70 18.83 -21.15
CA THR A 135 -6.44 19.88 -20.41
C THR A 135 -5.64 21.17 -20.26
N GLY A 136 -4.31 21.12 -20.43
CA GLY A 136 -3.44 22.29 -20.27
C GLY A 136 -3.21 22.69 -18.82
N ILE A 137 -3.65 21.91 -17.83
CA ILE A 137 -3.47 22.23 -16.40
C ILE A 137 -2.01 22.49 -16.02
N LYS A 138 -1.06 21.77 -16.63
CA LYS A 138 0.39 21.94 -16.40
C LYS A 138 0.89 23.35 -16.75
N ASN A 139 0.18 24.09 -17.60
CA ASN A 139 0.53 25.45 -18.00
C ASN A 139 0.00 26.53 -17.05
N THR A 140 -0.94 26.19 -16.16
CA THR A 140 -1.56 27.12 -15.22
C THR A 140 -0.59 27.60 -14.14
N VAL A 141 -0.86 28.78 -13.58
CA VAL A 141 -0.04 29.39 -12.53
C VAL A 141 -0.14 28.58 -11.24
N VAL A 142 -1.33 28.10 -10.89
CA VAL A 142 -1.59 27.29 -9.70
C VAL A 142 -0.76 26.01 -9.75
N TRP A 143 -0.76 25.29 -10.87
CA TRP A 143 0.02 24.06 -11.03
C TRP A 143 1.53 24.31 -10.88
N LYS A 144 2.03 25.37 -11.53
CA LYS A 144 3.47 25.73 -11.47
C LYS A 144 3.92 26.14 -10.07
N LYS A 145 3.01 26.60 -9.20
CA LYS A 145 3.30 26.94 -7.81
C LYS A 145 3.31 25.75 -6.86
N LEU A 146 2.75 24.60 -7.25
CA LEU A 146 2.75 23.40 -6.41
C LEU A 146 4.15 22.78 -6.29
N PHE A 147 4.50 22.37 -5.07
CA PHE A 147 5.64 21.47 -4.83
C PHE A 147 5.36 20.07 -5.41
N LYS A 148 6.41 19.28 -5.62
CA LYS A 148 6.29 17.93 -6.19
C LYS A 148 5.26 17.06 -5.44
N PHE A 149 5.36 16.99 -4.12
CA PHE A 149 4.44 16.18 -3.31
C PHE A 149 2.98 16.65 -3.41
N GLN A 150 2.75 17.96 -3.58
CA GLN A 150 1.40 18.51 -3.76
C GLN A 150 0.85 18.16 -5.15
N ARG A 151 1.70 18.14 -6.18
CA ARG A 151 1.30 17.66 -7.52
C ARG A 151 0.91 16.19 -7.44
N ASP A 152 1.73 15.36 -6.80
CA ASP A 152 1.41 13.94 -6.57
C ASP A 152 0.07 13.79 -5.83
N GLY A 153 -0.18 14.62 -4.83
CA GLY A 153 -1.45 14.69 -4.10
C GLY A 153 -2.65 15.06 -4.99
N VAL A 154 -2.50 16.10 -5.83
CA VAL A 154 -3.53 16.54 -6.78
C VAL A 154 -3.82 15.46 -7.83
N VAL A 155 -2.78 14.85 -8.40
CA VAL A 155 -2.91 13.74 -9.36
C VAL A 155 -3.68 12.59 -8.71
N GLY A 156 -3.26 12.16 -7.53
CA GLY A 156 -3.92 11.09 -6.79
C GLY A 156 -5.34 11.44 -6.33
N ALA A 157 -5.67 12.72 -6.15
CA ALA A 157 -7.04 13.17 -5.84
C ALA A 157 -7.94 13.10 -7.08
N ILE A 158 -7.46 13.59 -8.23
CA ILE A 158 -8.18 13.52 -9.52
C ILE A 158 -8.45 12.06 -9.89
N GLU A 159 -7.45 11.17 -9.78
CA GLU A 159 -7.64 9.74 -10.05
C GLU A 159 -8.76 9.13 -9.19
N LYS A 160 -8.76 9.43 -7.90
CA LYS A 160 -9.78 8.93 -6.97
C LYS A 160 -11.16 9.52 -7.26
N LEU A 161 -11.24 10.79 -7.63
CA LEU A 161 -12.49 11.43 -8.04
C LEU A 161 -13.08 10.75 -9.29
N GLU A 162 -12.26 10.50 -10.31
CA GLU A 162 -12.71 9.84 -11.55
C GLU A 162 -13.08 8.37 -11.31
N ARG A 163 -12.37 7.67 -10.41
CA ARG A 163 -12.59 6.24 -10.14
C ARG A 163 -13.72 5.97 -9.14
N PHE A 164 -13.87 6.80 -8.11
CA PHE A 164 -14.73 6.54 -6.96
C PHE A 164 -15.81 7.62 -6.74
N GLY A 165 -15.78 8.71 -7.51
CA GLY A 165 -16.72 9.83 -7.34
C GLY A 165 -16.46 10.71 -6.11
N GLY A 166 -15.34 10.52 -5.42
CA GLY A 166 -15.02 11.26 -4.19
C GLY A 166 -13.61 11.00 -3.69
N CYS A 167 -13.05 11.97 -2.96
CA CYS A 167 -11.77 11.81 -2.27
C CYS A 167 -11.69 12.70 -1.03
N ILE A 168 -10.79 12.35 -0.09
CA ILE A 168 -10.46 13.20 1.06
C ILE A 168 -8.97 13.55 0.96
N ILE A 169 -8.66 14.84 0.99
CA ILE A 169 -7.29 15.35 1.10
C ILE A 169 -7.01 15.56 2.60
N ALA A 170 -6.16 14.70 3.17
CA ALA A 170 -5.91 14.62 4.60
C ALA A 170 -4.49 15.06 5.01
N ASP A 171 -3.85 15.86 4.17
CA ASP A 171 -2.52 16.40 4.43
C ASP A 171 -2.47 17.20 5.72
N SER A 172 -1.31 17.22 6.39
CA SER A 172 -1.13 17.97 7.64
C SER A 172 -1.42 19.47 7.50
N VAL A 173 -1.67 20.14 8.63
CA VAL A 173 -1.93 21.59 8.66
C VAL A 173 -0.70 22.34 8.14
N GLY A 174 -0.91 23.34 7.29
CA GLY A 174 0.17 24.16 6.72
C GLY A 174 0.83 23.62 5.45
N LEU A 175 0.51 22.39 5.01
CA LEU A 175 1.08 21.80 3.79
C LEU A 175 0.47 22.31 2.48
N GLY A 176 -0.48 23.25 2.53
CA GLY A 176 -1.03 23.90 1.33
C GLY A 176 -2.22 23.21 0.67
N LYS A 177 -3.04 22.46 1.43
CA LYS A 177 -4.30 21.85 0.95
C LYS A 177 -5.20 22.79 0.12
N THR A 178 -5.26 24.07 0.46
CA THR A 178 -6.02 25.06 -0.32
C THR A 178 -5.47 25.21 -1.74
N PHE A 179 -4.14 25.22 -1.93
CA PHE A 179 -3.53 25.28 -3.25
C PHE A 179 -3.75 23.99 -4.05
N GLU A 180 -3.70 22.84 -3.40
CA GLU A 180 -4.06 21.56 -4.03
C GLU A 180 -5.51 21.57 -4.49
N ALA A 181 -6.44 22.00 -3.62
CA ALA A 181 -7.83 22.14 -3.96
C ALA A 181 -8.03 23.12 -5.13
N LEU A 182 -7.38 24.29 -5.13
CA LEU A 182 -7.45 25.25 -6.25
C LEU A 182 -6.92 24.66 -7.57
N ALA A 183 -5.91 23.80 -7.52
CA ALA A 183 -5.42 23.11 -8.71
C ALA A 183 -6.43 22.07 -9.23
N ILE A 184 -7.09 21.33 -8.33
CA ILE A 184 -8.16 20.39 -8.69
C ILE A 184 -9.33 21.16 -9.29
N ILE A 185 -9.79 22.24 -8.63
CA ILE A 185 -10.83 23.13 -9.15
C ILE A 185 -10.48 23.58 -10.57
N LYS A 186 -9.24 24.06 -10.78
CA LYS A 186 -8.81 24.52 -12.09
C LYS A 186 -8.83 23.41 -13.15
N TYR A 187 -8.45 22.18 -12.78
CA TYR A 187 -8.49 21.03 -13.69
C TYR A 187 -9.92 20.72 -14.16
N TYR A 188 -10.90 20.73 -13.26
CA TYR A 188 -12.31 20.53 -13.59
C TYR A 188 -12.89 21.73 -14.38
N GLU A 189 -12.55 22.97 -14.01
CA GLU A 189 -12.95 24.15 -14.80
C GLU A 189 -12.43 24.11 -16.26
N LEU A 190 -11.20 23.64 -16.48
CA LEU A 190 -10.64 23.48 -17.83
C LEU A 190 -11.39 22.43 -18.67
N ARG A 191 -12.22 21.60 -18.03
CA ARG A 191 -13.13 20.64 -18.67
C ARG A 191 -14.56 21.18 -18.80
N ASN A 192 -14.78 22.44 -18.44
CA ASN A 192 -16.08 23.12 -18.36
C ASN A 192 -17.02 22.59 -17.26
N ASP A 193 -16.46 21.95 -16.23
CA ASP A 193 -17.22 21.49 -15.08
C ASP A 193 -17.52 22.67 -14.13
N ARG A 194 -18.73 22.72 -13.58
CA ARG A 194 -19.15 23.73 -12.60
C ARG A 194 -18.74 23.32 -11.20
N VAL A 195 -18.12 24.24 -10.48
CA VAL A 195 -17.52 23.96 -9.18
C VAL A 195 -18.14 24.79 -8.07
N LEU A 196 -18.50 24.13 -6.96
CA LEU A 196 -18.95 24.75 -5.72
C LEU A 196 -17.93 24.54 -4.61
N VAL A 197 -17.55 25.60 -3.93
CA VAL A 197 -16.77 25.57 -2.69
C VAL A 197 -17.67 25.86 -1.49
N LEU A 198 -17.63 24.97 -0.51
CA LEU A 198 -18.29 25.11 0.78
C LEU A 198 -17.23 25.39 1.85
N ALA A 199 -17.24 26.61 2.39
CA ALA A 199 -16.25 27.04 3.37
C ALA A 199 -16.92 27.56 4.66
N PRO A 200 -16.22 27.55 5.82
CA PRO A 200 -16.66 28.31 6.97
C PRO A 200 -16.71 29.81 6.66
N LYS A 201 -17.68 30.53 7.23
CA LYS A 201 -17.82 31.99 7.01
C LYS A 201 -16.53 32.78 7.24
N ARG A 202 -15.73 32.36 8.25
CA ARG A 202 -14.43 32.98 8.59
C ARG A 202 -13.35 32.81 7.50
N LEU A 203 -13.45 31.79 6.64
CA LEU A 203 -12.47 31.49 5.59
C LEU A 203 -12.96 31.90 4.20
N ARG A 204 -14.21 32.39 4.08
CA ARG A 204 -14.82 32.74 2.80
C ARG A 204 -13.95 33.71 1.99
N ASP A 205 -13.44 34.75 2.62
CA ASP A 205 -12.66 35.79 1.94
C ASP A 205 -11.36 35.26 1.34
N ASN A 206 -10.75 34.23 1.96
CA ASN A 206 -9.58 33.57 1.40
C ASN A 206 -9.91 32.85 0.09
N TRP A 207 -11.10 32.25 0.01
CA TRP A 207 -11.57 31.58 -1.19
C TRP A 207 -12.02 32.58 -2.26
N THR A 208 -12.74 33.65 -1.91
CA THR A 208 -13.19 34.63 -2.92
C THR A 208 -12.05 35.49 -3.48
N LEU A 209 -10.95 35.65 -2.75
CA LEU A 209 -9.77 36.35 -3.24
C LEU A 209 -9.23 35.74 -4.54
N TYR A 210 -9.15 34.42 -4.64
CA TYR A 210 -8.56 33.73 -5.80
C TYR A 210 -9.40 33.78 -7.07
N LYS A 211 -10.71 34.07 -6.99
CA LYS A 211 -11.58 34.33 -8.15
C LYS A 211 -11.68 35.81 -8.53
N THR A 212 -11.22 36.71 -7.67
CA THR A 212 -11.35 38.16 -7.87
C THR A 212 -10.15 38.71 -8.65
N ASN A 213 -10.38 39.72 -9.50
CA ASN A 213 -9.33 40.49 -10.15
C ASN A 213 -8.67 41.48 -9.16
N ASP A 214 -7.89 40.94 -8.23
CA ASP A 214 -7.21 41.68 -7.16
C ASP A 214 -5.68 41.52 -7.28
N ARG A 215 -4.90 42.56 -6.96
CA ARG A 215 -3.42 42.49 -7.01
C ARG A 215 -2.83 41.49 -6.02
N ARG A 216 -3.53 41.21 -4.92
CA ARG A 216 -3.17 40.19 -3.92
C ARG A 216 -3.45 38.77 -4.43
N ASN A 217 -4.28 38.63 -5.46
CA ASN A 217 -4.54 37.34 -6.08
C ASN A 217 -3.35 36.90 -6.95
N VAL A 218 -2.46 36.11 -6.35
CA VAL A 218 -1.29 35.52 -7.02
C VAL A 218 -1.64 34.51 -8.12
N LEU A 219 -2.92 34.14 -8.26
CA LEU A 219 -3.46 33.23 -9.27
C LEU A 219 -4.41 33.92 -10.26
N SER A 220 -4.46 35.26 -10.27
CA SER A 220 -5.39 36.04 -11.12
C SER A 220 -5.35 35.68 -12.60
N ALA A 221 -4.18 35.28 -13.12
CA ALA A 221 -4.02 34.84 -14.51
C ALA A 221 -4.75 33.52 -14.83
N ASP A 222 -5.00 32.67 -13.83
CA ASP A 222 -5.76 31.43 -14.02
C ASP A 222 -7.26 31.67 -14.09
N ARG A 223 -7.74 32.85 -13.69
CA ARG A 223 -9.15 33.28 -13.80
C ARG A 223 -10.12 32.22 -13.27
N LEU A 224 -9.88 31.77 -12.04
CA LEU A 224 -10.73 30.80 -11.35
C LEU A 224 -12.15 31.34 -11.23
N ASN A 225 -13.14 30.49 -11.45
CA ASN A 225 -14.56 30.83 -11.54
C ASN A 225 -15.47 29.77 -10.90
N TYR A 226 -15.22 29.48 -9.62
CA TYR A 226 -16.08 28.65 -8.78
C TYR A 226 -17.00 29.50 -7.91
N ASP A 227 -18.11 28.92 -7.47
CA ASP A 227 -19.01 29.54 -6.50
C ASP A 227 -18.59 29.22 -5.07
N VAL A 228 -18.89 30.14 -4.14
CA VAL A 228 -18.52 29.98 -2.72
C VAL A 228 -19.76 30.20 -1.86
N LEU A 229 -20.18 29.15 -1.16
CA LEU A 229 -21.24 29.19 -0.16
C LEU A 229 -20.67 28.86 1.22
N ASN A 230 -21.31 29.35 2.28
CA ASN A 230 -20.91 29.00 3.64
C ASN A 230 -21.51 27.67 4.05
N HIS A 231 -20.87 26.96 4.99
CA HIS A 231 -21.44 25.73 5.56
C HIS A 231 -22.87 25.91 6.10
N THR A 232 -23.16 27.07 6.70
CA THR A 232 -24.48 27.41 7.26
C THR A 232 -25.56 27.63 6.18
N ASP A 233 -25.17 27.81 4.92
CA ASP A 233 -26.13 28.06 3.84
C ASP A 233 -26.83 26.79 3.38
N LEU A 234 -26.26 25.61 3.67
CA LEU A 234 -26.88 24.31 3.37
C LEU A 234 -28.15 24.02 4.19
N SER A 235 -28.38 24.75 5.28
CA SER A 235 -29.59 24.62 6.11
C SER A 235 -30.60 25.75 5.86
N ARG A 236 -30.42 26.54 4.79
CA ARG A 236 -31.25 27.72 4.49
C ARG A 236 -31.89 27.55 3.11
N ASP A 237 -33.18 27.82 3.02
CA ASP A 237 -33.91 27.81 1.75
C ASP A 237 -34.01 29.19 1.08
N SER A 238 -33.54 30.27 1.76
CA SER A 238 -33.63 31.64 1.26
C SER A 238 -32.59 32.62 1.82
N GLY A 239 -32.50 33.79 1.18
CA GLY A 239 -31.55 34.86 1.47
C GLY A 239 -30.26 34.72 0.67
N SER A 240 -29.25 35.54 0.96
CA SER A 240 -28.01 35.59 0.17
C SER A 240 -26.80 34.98 0.88
N SER A 241 -25.82 34.56 0.06
CA SER A 241 -24.45 34.22 0.46
C SER A 241 -23.46 34.93 -0.45
N GLY A 242 -23.02 36.12 -0.02
CA GLY A 242 -22.37 37.07 -0.93
C GLY A 242 -23.35 37.51 -2.02
N ASP A 243 -22.97 37.30 -3.27
CA ASP A 243 -23.75 37.70 -4.45
C ASP A 243 -24.72 36.62 -4.95
N ILE A 244 -24.76 35.45 -4.29
CA ILE A 244 -25.62 34.32 -4.66
C ILE A 244 -26.90 34.37 -3.84
N ASP A 245 -28.05 34.34 -4.51
CA ASP A 245 -29.36 34.15 -3.90
C ASP A 245 -29.67 32.65 -3.74
N LEU A 246 -29.75 32.20 -2.50
CA LEU A 246 -29.92 30.80 -2.13
C LEU A 246 -31.26 30.22 -2.63
N ALA A 247 -32.30 31.05 -2.76
CA ALA A 247 -33.60 30.60 -3.25
C ALA A 247 -33.56 30.14 -4.71
N ASN A 248 -32.55 30.58 -5.46
CA ASN A 248 -32.43 30.37 -6.90
C ASN A 248 -31.21 29.48 -7.29
N VAL A 249 -30.55 28.87 -6.31
CA VAL A 249 -29.40 27.98 -6.58
C VAL A 249 -29.89 26.67 -7.20
N ASN A 250 -29.40 26.36 -8.40
CA ASN A 250 -29.57 25.05 -9.03
C ASN A 250 -28.48 24.09 -8.53
N TRP A 251 -28.75 23.41 -7.41
CA TRP A 251 -27.81 22.49 -6.77
C TRP A 251 -27.36 21.32 -7.66
N GLY A 252 -28.23 20.85 -8.56
CA GLY A 252 -27.93 19.72 -9.44
C GLY A 252 -27.00 20.06 -10.61
N ASN A 253 -26.60 21.33 -10.74
CA ASN A 253 -25.76 21.82 -11.83
C ASN A 253 -24.30 22.05 -11.40
N TYR A 254 -23.89 21.52 -10.24
CA TYR A 254 -22.49 21.48 -9.86
C TYR A 254 -21.93 20.08 -10.09
N ASP A 255 -20.84 20.01 -10.84
CA ASP A 255 -20.14 18.77 -11.19
C ASP A 255 -19.08 18.39 -10.14
N LEU A 256 -18.54 19.40 -9.43
CA LEU A 256 -17.57 19.22 -8.34
C LEU A 256 -17.97 20.05 -7.12
N VAL A 257 -17.97 19.41 -5.94
CA VAL A 257 -18.14 20.08 -4.65
C VAL A 257 -16.86 19.93 -3.83
N VAL A 258 -16.26 21.06 -3.45
CA VAL A 258 -15.10 21.14 -2.57
C VAL A 258 -15.56 21.62 -1.20
N ILE A 259 -15.29 20.83 -0.16
CA ILE A 259 -15.68 21.17 1.22
C ILE A 259 -14.42 21.46 2.02
N ASP A 260 -14.19 22.74 2.32
CA ASP A 260 -13.15 23.16 3.25
C ASP A 260 -13.61 22.90 4.69
N GLU A 261 -12.68 22.54 5.58
CA GLU A 261 -12.97 22.21 6.98
C GLU A 261 -14.14 21.22 7.15
N SER A 262 -14.13 20.15 6.35
CA SER A 262 -15.19 19.11 6.29
C SER A 262 -15.47 18.42 7.63
N HIS A 263 -14.54 18.52 8.58
CA HIS A 263 -14.74 18.05 9.96
C HIS A 263 -15.95 18.71 10.66
N ASN A 264 -16.42 19.87 10.18
CA ASN A 264 -17.65 20.52 10.67
C ASN A 264 -18.93 19.73 10.35
N PHE A 265 -18.87 18.80 9.39
CA PHE A 265 -19.98 17.93 8.99
C PHE A 265 -20.01 16.59 9.74
N ARG A 266 -19.17 16.40 10.76
CA ARG A 266 -19.30 15.23 11.63
C ARG A 266 -20.69 15.23 12.27
N ASN A 267 -21.35 14.07 12.28
CA ASN A 267 -22.58 13.86 13.05
C ASN A 267 -22.31 14.25 14.51
N LYS A 268 -22.77 15.43 14.92
CA LYS A 268 -23.06 15.66 16.33
C LYS A 268 -24.26 14.78 16.63
N THR A 269 -24.18 13.94 17.65
CA THR A 269 -25.35 13.35 18.28
C THR A 269 -26.22 14.49 18.81
N THR A 270 -27.02 15.08 17.94
CA THR A 270 -28.09 15.97 18.34
C THR A 270 -29.10 15.07 19.05
N HIS A 271 -29.13 15.14 20.38
CA HIS A 271 -30.32 14.79 21.15
C HIS A 271 -31.44 15.71 20.67
N ARG A 272 -32.09 15.34 19.56
CA ARG A 272 -33.13 16.13 18.92
C ARG A 272 -34.51 15.92 19.54
N ASP A 273 -34.64 15.03 20.52
CA ASP A 273 -35.88 14.81 21.30
C ASP A 273 -35.59 14.44 22.76
N ARG A 274 -35.12 15.40 23.57
CA ARG A 274 -35.42 15.39 25.00
C ARG A 274 -35.90 16.78 25.38
N GLU A 275 -37.22 16.93 25.47
CA GLU A 275 -37.82 17.98 26.28
C GLU A 275 -37.20 17.89 27.68
N SER A 276 -36.51 18.95 28.11
CA SER A 276 -36.23 19.14 29.52
C SER A 276 -37.54 19.50 30.21
N ARG A 277 -38.13 18.53 30.91
CA ARG A 277 -39.05 18.82 32.01
C ARG A 277 -38.26 18.95 33.30
#